data_AF-A0A8S3IKA3-F1
#
_entry.id   AF-A0A8S3IKA3-F1
#
_cell.length_a   1.000
_cell.length_b   1.000
_cell.length_c   1.000
_cell.angle_alpha   90.00
_cell.angle_beta   90.00
_cell.angle_gamma   90.00
#
_symmetry.space_group_name_H-M   'P 1'
#
loop_
_entity.id
_entity.type
_entity.pdbx_description
1 polymer ?
#
loop_
_entity_poly.entity_id
_entity_poly.type
_entity_poly.pdbx_seq_one_letter_code
_entity_poly.pdbx_strand_id
1 'polypeptide(L)'
;KIGLVLAWVILLTLAYRVSLIETEHKEYDPFAMLGIDREATLPEIKRAYRDLSKKHHPDRGGDAEMFKEIAKAYKTLTDEEAKENWRKYGNPDGPGVTHFGIALPKWLVDHQNSI
;
A
#
# COMPACT_ATOMS: atom_id res chain seq x y z
N LYS A 1 -21.49 -38.95 13.45
CA LYS A 1 -22.04 -38.61 12.10
C LYS A 1 -22.66 -37.20 12.08
N ILE A 2 -23.49 -36.82 13.06
CA ILE A 2 -24.13 -35.48 13.17
C ILE A 2 -23.11 -34.33 13.26
N GLY A 3 -22.01 -34.50 14.01
CA GLY A 3 -20.97 -33.46 14.12
C GLY A 3 -20.29 -33.10 12.80
N LEU A 4 -20.21 -34.04 11.84
CA LEU A 4 -19.66 -33.78 10.52
C LEU A 4 -20.59 -32.88 9.70
N VAL A 5 -21.91 -33.14 9.78
CA VAL A 5 -22.92 -32.35 9.06
C VAL A 5 -22.97 -30.92 9.61
N LEU A 6 -22.89 -30.74 10.93
CA LEU A 6 -22.82 -29.41 11.53
C LEU A 6 -21.57 -28.64 11.11
N ALA A 7 -20.42 -29.31 11.02
CA ALA A 7 -19.20 -28.70 10.51
C ALA A 7 -19.34 -28.25 9.05
N TRP A 8 -19.97 -29.06 8.19
CA TRP A 8 -20.23 -28.69 6.79
C TRP A 8 -21.23 -27.54 6.66
N VAL A 9 -22.25 -27.47 7.51
CA VAL A 9 -23.21 -26.34 7.52
C VAL A 9 -22.50 -25.06 7.95
N ILE A 10 -21.69 -25.09 9.01
CA ILE A 10 -20.91 -23.93 9.46
C ILE A 10 -19.96 -23.47 8.35
N LEU A 11 -19.27 -24.40 7.70
CA LEU A 11 -18.34 -24.10 6.60
C LEU A 11 -19.07 -23.50 5.40
N LEU A 12 -20.23 -24.03 5.01
CA LEU A 12 -21.05 -23.48 3.94
C LEU A 12 -21.58 -22.08 4.29
N THR A 13 -22.01 -21.86 5.54
CA THR A 13 -22.43 -20.53 5.97
C THR A 13 -21.27 -19.53 5.98
N LEU A 14 -20.08 -19.93 6.43
CA LEU A 14 -18.89 -19.08 6.36
C LEU A 14 -18.49 -18.77 4.92
N ALA A 15 -18.48 -19.77 4.04
CA ALA A 15 -18.18 -19.59 2.63
C ALA A 15 -19.19 -18.65 1.95
N TYR A 16 -20.48 -18.79 2.27
CA TYR A 16 -21.51 -17.88 1.77
C TYR A 16 -21.30 -16.46 2.29
N ARG A 17 -20.95 -16.29 3.57
CA ARG A 17 -20.68 -14.97 4.16
C ARG A 17 -19.43 -14.32 3.56
N VAL A 18 -18.39 -15.10 3.30
CA VAL A 18 -17.16 -14.63 2.63
C VAL A 18 -17.43 -14.25 1.18
N SER A 19 -18.27 -14.99 0.46
CA SER A 19 -18.62 -14.69 -0.92
C SER A 19 -19.45 -13.41 -1.09
N LEU A 20 -20.06 -12.91 -0.02
CA LEU A 20 -20.82 -11.65 -0.03
C LEU A 20 -19.96 -10.43 0.32
N ILE A 21 -18.67 -10.61 0.61
CA ILE A 21 -17.76 -9.50 0.85
C ILE A 21 -17.35 -8.95 -0.51
N GLU A 22 -17.83 -7.76 -0.86
CA GLU A 22 -17.23 -6.96 -1.92
C GLU A 22 -15.85 -6.52 -1.43
N THR A 23 -14.80 -7.18 -1.90
CA THR A 23 -13.43 -6.72 -1.72
C THR A 23 -13.27 -5.40 -2.44
N GLU A 24 -13.39 -4.30 -1.69
CA GLU A 24 -12.96 -3.00 -2.18
C GLU A 24 -11.45 -3.07 -2.38
N HIS A 25 -11.03 -3.24 -3.63
CA HIS A 25 -9.62 -3.13 -4.00
C HIS A 25 -9.24 -1.66 -3.86
N LYS A 26 -8.77 -1.28 -2.66
CA LYS A 26 -8.24 0.05 -2.39
C LYS A 26 -6.93 0.20 -3.16
N GLU A 27 -7.03 0.65 -4.40
CA GLU A 27 -5.88 0.96 -5.24
C GLU A 27 -5.07 2.07 -4.57
N TYR A 28 -3.73 1.92 -4.55
CA TYR A 28 -2.86 2.88 -3.90
C TYR A 28 -2.84 4.18 -4.70
N ASP A 29 -3.55 5.20 -4.19
CA ASP A 29 -3.62 6.54 -4.79
C ASP A 29 -2.82 7.54 -3.92
N PRO A 30 -1.61 7.95 -4.35
CA PRO A 30 -0.78 8.90 -3.60
C PRO A 30 -1.38 10.31 -3.52
N PHE A 31 -2.24 10.72 -4.46
CA PHE A 31 -2.91 12.02 -4.41
C PHE A 31 -4.03 12.01 -3.37
N ALA A 32 -4.84 10.94 -3.36
CA ALA A 32 -5.86 10.74 -2.33
C ALA A 32 -5.24 10.64 -0.93
N MET A 33 -4.07 10.00 -0.80
CA MET A 33 -3.34 9.89 0.46
C MET A 33 -2.88 11.24 1.03
N LEU A 34 -2.47 12.17 0.15
CA LEU A 34 -2.12 13.54 0.52
C LEU A 34 -3.33 14.48 0.58
N GLY A 35 -4.51 14.03 0.18
CA GLY A 35 -5.73 14.84 0.13
C GLY A 35 -5.66 15.99 -0.87
N ILE A 36 -4.97 15.78 -1.99
CA ILE A 36 -4.77 16.78 -3.05
C ILE A 36 -5.37 16.31 -4.37
N ASP A 37 -5.56 17.25 -5.29
CA ASP A 37 -6.03 16.94 -6.65
C ASP A 37 -4.95 16.23 -7.48
N ARG A 38 -5.36 15.44 -8.48
CA ARG A 38 -4.44 14.76 -9.41
C ARG A 38 -3.65 15.73 -10.30
N GLU A 39 -4.17 16.94 -10.49
CA GLU A 39 -3.51 18.03 -11.20
C GLU A 39 -2.66 18.92 -10.27
N ALA A 40 -2.53 18.57 -8.98
CA ALA A 40 -1.78 19.35 -8.02
C ALA A 40 -0.30 19.52 -8.43
N THR A 41 0.19 20.74 -8.24
CA THR A 41 1.55 21.13 -8.57
C THR A 41 2.55 20.68 -7.49
N LEU A 42 3.84 20.57 -7.85
CA LEU A 42 4.91 20.22 -6.89
C LEU A 42 4.94 21.08 -5.62
N PRO A 43 4.71 22.41 -5.66
CA PRO A 43 4.58 23.24 -4.46
C PRO A 43 3.41 22.82 -3.55
N GLU A 44 2.27 22.43 -4.12
CA GLU A 44 1.08 21.99 -3.39
C GLU A 44 1.32 20.64 -2.73
N ILE A 45 1.93 19.70 -3.46
CA ILE A 45 2.36 18.39 -2.93
C ILE A 45 3.28 18.58 -1.70
N LYS A 46 4.29 19.46 -1.82
CA LYS A 46 5.21 19.78 -0.71
C LYS A 46 4.52 20.45 0.46
N ARG A 47 3.51 21.29 0.20
CA ARG A 47 2.72 21.94 1.26
C ARG A 47 1.88 20.92 2.01
N ALA A 48 1.10 20.11 1.29
CA ALA A 48 0.26 19.06 1.86
C ALA A 48 1.07 18.07 2.71
N TYR A 49 2.21 17.60 2.18
CA TYR A 49 3.13 16.75 2.93
C TYR A 49 3.57 17.38 4.26
N ARG A 50 4.03 18.64 4.25
CA ARG A 50 4.47 19.32 5.48
C ARG A 50 3.37 19.47 6.51
N ASP A 51 2.14 19.73 6.07
CA ASP A 51 1.00 19.91 6.97
C ASP A 51 0.56 18.56 7.58
N LEU A 52 0.48 17.50 6.77
CA LEU A 52 0.15 16.15 7.21
C LEU A 52 1.25 15.52 8.08
N SER A 53 2.53 15.70 7.73
CA SER A 53 3.65 15.22 8.53
C SER A 53 3.69 15.85 9.92
N LYS A 54 3.30 17.11 10.08
CA LYS A 54 3.20 17.75 11.40
C LYS A 54 2.06 17.17 12.23
N LYS A 55 0.94 16.84 11.58
CA LYS A 55 -0.26 16.28 12.21
C LYS A 55 -0.06 14.83 12.66
N HIS A 56 0.61 14.02 11.84
CA HIS A 56 0.83 12.59 12.08
C HIS A 56 2.24 12.28 12.60
N HIS A 57 2.98 13.28 13.08
CA HIS A 57 4.34 13.06 13.57
C HIS A 57 4.33 12.09 14.78
N PRO A 58 5.15 11.02 14.78
CA PRO A 58 5.17 10.04 15.88
C PRO A 58 5.52 10.68 17.23
N ASP A 59 6.46 11.65 17.25
CA ASP A 59 6.84 12.36 18.49
C ASP A 59 5.69 13.19 19.11
N ARG A 60 4.64 13.50 18.35
CA ARG A 60 3.45 14.22 18.83
C ARG A 60 2.29 13.28 19.19
N GLY A 61 2.55 11.97 19.25
CA GLY A 61 1.52 10.95 19.47
C GLY A 61 0.72 10.62 18.21
N GLY A 62 1.23 10.95 17.03
CA GLY A 62 0.65 10.58 15.75
C GLY A 62 0.91 9.12 15.39
N ASP A 63 0.13 8.61 14.44
CA ASP A 63 0.27 7.25 13.93
C ASP A 63 1.49 7.12 13.01
N ALA A 64 2.43 6.25 13.40
CA ALA A 64 3.65 5.98 12.65
C ALA A 64 3.38 5.27 11.32
N GLU A 65 2.30 4.49 11.20
CA GLU A 65 1.92 3.87 9.92
C GLU A 65 1.41 4.94 8.96
N MET A 66 0.49 5.78 9.42
CA MET A 66 -0.02 6.91 8.65
C MET A 66 1.11 7.84 8.19
N PHE A 67 2.10 8.12 9.05
CA PHE A 67 3.26 8.92 8.68
C PHE A 67 4.09 8.27 7.55
N LYS A 68 4.30 6.95 7.60
CA LYS A 68 4.99 6.21 6.54
C LYS A 68 4.21 6.27 5.23
N GLU A 69 2.89 6.10 5.27
CA GLU A 69 2.04 6.18 4.08
C GLU A 69 2.08 7.59 3.46
N ILE A 70 2.02 8.65 4.27
CA ILE A 70 2.16 10.04 3.81
C ILE A 70 3.53 10.28 3.16
N ALA A 71 4.61 9.79 3.78
CA ALA A 71 5.96 9.90 3.24
C ALA A 71 6.13 9.11 1.94
N LYS A 72 5.53 7.92 1.86
CA LYS A 72 5.52 7.07 0.67
C LYS A 72 4.75 7.75 -0.47
N ALA A 73 3.60 8.35 -0.20
CA ALA A 73 2.83 9.10 -1.18
C ALA A 73 3.61 10.30 -1.72
N TYR A 74 4.22 11.09 -0.83
CA TYR A 74 5.09 12.19 -1.22
C TYR A 74 6.24 11.72 -2.11
N LYS A 75 6.96 10.66 -1.71
CA LYS A 75 8.06 10.09 -2.52
C LYS A 75 7.57 9.69 -3.91
N THR A 76 6.41 9.04 -4.00
CA THR A 76 5.79 8.62 -5.27
C THR A 76 5.60 9.79 -6.24
N LEU A 77 5.22 10.97 -5.74
CA LEU A 77 4.91 12.13 -6.57
C LEU A 77 6.13 12.99 -6.88
N THR A 78 7.20 12.89 -6.08
CA THR A 78 8.39 13.72 -6.25
C THR A 78 9.57 13.02 -6.91
N ASP A 79 9.64 11.70 -6.81
CA ASP A 79 10.75 10.88 -7.30
C ASP A 79 10.33 10.17 -8.59
N GLU A 80 11.12 10.34 -9.65
CA GLU A 80 10.79 9.81 -10.98
C GLU A 80 10.82 8.28 -11.01
N GLU A 81 11.72 7.65 -10.25
CA GLU A 81 11.81 6.18 -10.15
C GLU A 81 10.58 5.62 -9.43
N ALA A 82 10.22 6.23 -8.29
CA ALA A 82 9.02 5.83 -7.53
C ALA A 82 7.73 6.04 -8.34
N LYS A 83 7.67 7.11 -9.14
CA LYS A 83 6.54 7.40 -10.02
C LYS A 83 6.41 6.39 -11.15
N GLU A 84 7.51 6.01 -11.77
CA GLU A 84 7.52 4.99 -12.82
C GLU A 84 7.18 3.61 -12.25
N ASN A 85 7.66 3.30 -11.04
CA ASN A 85 7.29 2.08 -10.31
C ASN A 85 5.79 2.05 -10.00
N TRP A 86 5.22 3.15 -9.51
CA TRP A 86 3.78 3.26 -9.29
C TRP A 86 2.99 3.06 -10.59
N ARG A 87 3.44 3.64 -11.70
CA ARG A 87 2.81 3.48 -13.02
C ARG A 87 2.87 2.04 -13.55
N LYS A 88 3.96 1.32 -13.28
CA LYS A 88 4.18 -0.06 -13.76
C LYS A 88 3.55 -1.13 -12.88
N TYR A 89 3.57 -0.93 -11.56
CA TYR A 89 3.23 -1.97 -10.57
C TYR A 89 2.06 -1.60 -9.66
N GLY A 90 1.53 -0.38 -9.76
CA GLY A 90 0.50 0.14 -8.84
C GLY A 90 1.02 0.44 -7.43
N ASN A 91 2.34 0.35 -7.20
CA ASN A 91 2.98 0.64 -5.91
C ASN A 91 4.34 1.32 -6.11
N PRO A 92 4.67 2.37 -5.34
CA PRO A 92 5.92 3.12 -5.49
C PRO A 92 7.18 2.37 -5.02
N ASP A 93 7.05 1.27 -4.28
CA ASP A 93 8.21 0.48 -3.84
C ASP A 93 8.76 -0.44 -4.95
N GLY A 94 8.14 -0.42 -6.14
CA GLY A 94 8.53 -1.25 -7.27
C GLY A 94 7.90 -2.64 -7.23
N PRO A 95 8.47 -3.62 -7.96
CA PRO A 95 7.98 -4.98 -7.95
C PRO A 95 8.04 -5.47 -6.52
N GLY A 96 6.87 -5.83 -5.96
CA GLY A 96 6.75 -6.25 -4.57
C GLY A 96 7.73 -7.37 -4.30
N VAL A 97 8.86 -7.06 -3.66
CA VAL A 97 9.78 -8.05 -3.13
C VAL A 97 9.02 -8.76 -2.03
N THR A 98 8.31 -9.81 -2.42
CA THR A 98 7.74 -10.79 -1.54
C THR A 98 8.88 -11.27 -0.65
N HIS A 99 8.97 -10.71 0.55
CA HIS A 99 9.77 -11.25 1.64
C HIS A 99 9.08 -12.55 2.04
N PHE A 100 9.17 -13.57 1.18
CA PHE A 100 9.07 -14.94 1.63
C PHE A 100 10.12 -15.07 2.74
N GLY A 101 9.79 -15.71 3.87
CA GLY A 101 10.63 -15.77 5.08
C GLY A 101 12.01 -16.45 4.92
N ILE A 102 12.47 -16.62 3.70
CA ILE A 102 13.80 -17.00 3.28
C ILE A 102 14.46 -15.69 2.82
N ALA A 103 15.37 -15.12 3.62
CA ALA A 103 16.09 -13.92 3.26
C ALA A 103 16.90 -14.16 1.98
N LEU A 104 16.34 -13.81 0.81
CA LEU A 104 17.03 -13.94 -0.46
C LEU A 104 18.15 -12.90 -0.51
N PRO A 105 19.40 -13.30 -0.80
CA PRO A 105 20.53 -12.40 -0.80
C PRO A 105 20.41 -11.36 -1.92
N LYS A 106 20.88 -10.14 -1.64
CA LYS A 106 20.73 -8.95 -2.50
C LYS A 106 21.14 -9.17 -3.98
N TRP A 107 22.09 -10.07 -4.25
CA TRP A 107 22.57 -10.36 -5.61
C TRP A 107 21.54 -11.08 -6.50
N LEU A 108 20.53 -11.75 -5.93
CA LEU A 108 19.58 -12.58 -6.68
C LEU A 108 18.37 -11.79 -7.19
N VAL A 109 18.00 -10.71 -6.49
CA VAL A 109 16.80 -9.91 -6.79
C VAL A 109 17.03 -8.93 -7.95
N ASP A 110 18.29 -8.56 -8.23
CA ASP A 110 18.64 -7.45 -9.12
C ASP A 110 18.96 -7.89 -10.58
N HIS A 111 18.90 -9.19 -10.89
CA HIS A 111 19.36 -9.73 -12.18
C HIS A 111 18.34 -9.69 -13.33
N GLN A 112 17.19 -9.03 -13.16
CA GLN A 112 16.15 -9.00 -14.21
C GLN A 112 15.70 -7.61 -14.69
N ASN A 113 16.37 -6.51 -14.34
CA ASN A 113 15.97 -5.18 -14.85
C ASN A 113 17.12 -4.18 -15.10
N SER A 114 18.19 -4.65 -15.74
CA SER A 114 19.17 -3.76 -16.40
C SER A 114 19.31 -4.21 -17.85
N ILE A 115 18.62 -3.52 -18.77
CA ILE A 115 19.00 -3.50 -20.19
C ILE A 115 20.26 -2.64 -20.33
#